data_AF-A0A7S2E7H4-F1
#
_entry.id   AF-A0A7S2E7H4-F1
#
_cell.length_a   1.000
_cell.length_b   1.000
_cell.length_c   1.000
_cell.angle_alpha   90.00
_cell.angle_beta   90.00
_cell.angle_gamma   90.00
#
_symmetry.space_group_name_H-M   'P 1'
#
loop_
_entity.id
_entity.type
_entity.pdbx_description
1 polymer ?
#
loop_
_entity_poly.entity_id
_entity_poly.type
_entity_poly.pdbx_seq_one_letter_code
_entity_poly.pdbx_strand_id
1 'polypeptide(L)'
;DDDDYFDDDYYDDDFDFPRGGGGRRKTTLPPENERGLYGAYYFGSVESVSIVENINTPTSSEYSITSPEFRDYSMESDEMESLTGLPWNIRLSISDQDDRTLQIHARMSEEYLNIRKGMSVATVLLSTSRQFDTLAAITDVCVPEAECWVGDYPYLERSEFERQIVEEELWGLLQEERWD
;
A
#
# COMPACT_ATOMS: atom_id res chain seq x y z
N ASP A 1 -38.96 -42.63 -6.20
CA ASP A 1 -37.72 -42.93 -6.94
C ASP A 1 -37.55 -41.80 -7.95
N ASP A 2 -36.86 -40.69 -7.66
CA ASP A 2 -35.90 -40.34 -6.62
C ASP A 2 -35.96 -38.81 -6.41
N ASP A 3 -36.01 -38.38 -5.15
CA ASP A 3 -35.87 -36.99 -4.71
C ASP A 3 -34.47 -36.86 -4.11
N ASP A 4 -33.53 -36.25 -4.84
CA ASP A 4 -32.19 -35.96 -4.31
C ASP A 4 -32.12 -34.53 -3.76
N TYR A 5 -32.06 -34.51 -2.42
CA TYR A 5 -31.61 -33.42 -1.57
C TYR A 5 -30.13 -33.10 -1.84
N PHE A 6 -29.77 -31.82 -1.85
CA PHE A 6 -28.43 -31.38 -1.49
C PHE A 6 -28.55 -30.32 -0.40
N ASP A 7 -28.17 -30.74 0.81
CA ASP A 7 -27.99 -29.95 2.03
C ASP A 7 -26.75 -29.05 1.96
N ASP A 8 -26.76 -28.03 2.80
CA ASP A 8 -26.08 -26.75 2.72
C ASP A 8 -25.27 -26.55 4.01
N ASP A 9 -24.25 -27.39 4.26
CA ASP A 9 -23.60 -27.44 5.58
C ASP A 9 -22.12 -27.89 5.51
N TYR A 10 -21.20 -26.97 5.18
CA TYR A 10 -19.77 -27.18 5.46
C TYR A 10 -19.14 -25.92 6.07
N TYR A 11 -19.22 -25.82 7.40
CA TYR A 11 -18.20 -25.18 8.24
C TYR A 11 -18.08 -26.01 9.53
N ASP A 12 -17.29 -27.09 9.46
CA ASP A 12 -16.73 -27.76 10.62
C ASP A 12 -15.30 -27.25 10.80
N ASP A 13 -15.15 -26.09 11.46
CA ASP A 13 -13.89 -25.71 12.11
C ASP A 13 -13.94 -26.24 13.54
N ASP A 14 -13.56 -27.52 13.68
CA ASP A 14 -13.30 -28.17 14.97
C ASP A 14 -12.08 -27.53 15.65
N PHE A 15 -12.30 -26.40 16.32
CA PHE A 15 -11.36 -25.86 17.29
C PHE A 15 -11.59 -26.55 18.65
N ASP A 16 -10.76 -27.56 18.89
CA ASP A 16 -10.84 -28.48 20.03
C ASP A 16 -10.62 -27.75 21.38
N PHE A 17 -11.69 -27.36 22.06
CA PHE A 17 -11.62 -26.87 23.45
C PHE A 17 -11.70 -28.05 24.43
N PRO A 18 -10.74 -28.23 25.34
CA PRO A 18 -10.85 -29.25 26.38
C PRO A 18 -12.02 -28.92 27.31
N ARG A 19 -13.06 -29.78 27.27
CA ARG A 19 -14.19 -29.77 28.20
C ARG A 19 -13.71 -30.14 29.60
N GLY A 20 -13.57 -29.15 30.47
CA GLY A 20 -13.27 -29.37 31.88
C GLY A 20 -13.47 -28.12 32.74
N GLY A 21 -14.55 -28.11 33.53
CA GLY A 21 -14.67 -27.31 34.76
C GLY A 21 -15.22 -25.90 34.61
N GLY A 22 -16.38 -25.65 35.22
CA GLY A 22 -17.01 -24.34 35.29
C GLY A 22 -16.13 -23.28 35.95
N GLY A 23 -15.66 -22.35 35.13
CA GLY A 23 -15.11 -21.08 35.55
C GLY A 23 -15.33 -20.11 34.39
N ARG A 24 -15.97 -18.96 34.65
CA ARG A 24 -15.99 -17.85 33.69
C ARG A 24 -14.53 -17.46 33.41
N ARG A 25 -13.91 -18.05 32.39
CA ARG A 25 -12.66 -17.55 31.82
C ARG A 25 -12.99 -16.16 31.30
N LYS A 26 -12.51 -15.13 32.00
CA LYS A 26 -12.33 -13.83 31.37
C LYS A 26 -11.40 -14.10 30.20
N THR A 27 -11.92 -14.05 28.98
CA THR A 27 -11.12 -13.97 27.75
C THR A 27 -10.37 -12.65 27.82
N THR A 28 -9.25 -12.64 28.54
CA THR A 28 -8.31 -11.54 28.49
C THR A 28 -7.76 -11.58 27.09
N LEU A 29 -8.22 -10.67 26.23
CA LEU A 29 -7.61 -10.50 24.92
C LEU A 29 -6.09 -10.37 25.12
N PRO A 30 -5.26 -11.00 24.27
CA PRO A 30 -3.82 -10.90 24.40
C PRO A 30 -3.38 -9.42 24.45
N PRO A 31 -2.21 -9.09 25.01
CA PRO A 31 -1.61 -7.76 24.87
C PRO A 31 -1.71 -7.24 23.43
N GLU A 32 -1.93 -5.94 23.22
CA GLU A 32 -2.21 -5.38 21.88
C GLU A 32 -1.11 -5.71 20.86
N ASN A 33 0.15 -5.69 21.31
CA ASN A 33 1.33 -6.09 20.55
C ASN A 33 1.42 -7.59 20.21
N GLU A 34 0.51 -8.42 20.74
CA GLU A 34 0.39 -9.86 20.48
C GLU A 34 -0.86 -10.20 19.64
N ARG A 35 -1.63 -9.19 19.19
CA ARG A 35 -2.87 -9.37 18.43
C ARG A 35 -2.69 -9.43 16.91
N GLY A 36 -1.47 -9.31 16.42
CA GLY A 36 -1.16 -9.35 14.99
C GLY A 36 -1.00 -7.97 14.36
N LEU A 37 -1.18 -7.90 13.04
CA LEU A 37 -0.99 -6.71 12.22
C LEU A 37 -2.35 -6.16 11.79
N TYR A 38 -2.58 -4.87 12.03
CA TYR A 38 -3.75 -4.15 11.55
C TYR A 38 -3.44 -3.55 10.18
N GLY A 39 -4.38 -3.70 9.24
CA GLY A 39 -4.32 -3.08 7.91
C GLY A 39 -5.39 -2.01 7.75
N ALA A 40 -5.06 -0.89 7.11
CA ALA A 40 -6.02 0.12 6.70
C ALA A 40 -5.68 0.61 5.29
N TYR A 41 -6.71 0.85 4.48
CA TYR A 41 -6.53 1.53 3.23
C TYR A 41 -6.21 3.01 3.47
N TYR A 42 -5.26 3.53 2.71
CA TYR A 42 -4.94 4.94 2.67
C TYR A 42 -5.15 5.47 1.25
N PHE A 43 -5.87 6.58 1.18
CA PHE A 43 -6.29 7.24 -0.04
C PHE A 43 -5.85 8.69 0.00
N GLY A 44 -5.13 9.11 -1.03
CA GLY A 44 -4.59 10.45 -1.13
C GLY A 44 -4.35 10.88 -2.57
N SER A 45 -3.59 11.95 -2.70
CA SER A 45 -3.13 12.46 -3.98
C SER A 45 -1.63 12.69 -3.96
N VAL A 46 -0.97 12.53 -5.09
CA VAL A 46 0.45 12.85 -5.25
C VAL A 46 0.66 14.33 -4.95
N GLU A 47 1.35 14.62 -3.86
CA GLU A 47 1.72 15.99 -3.48
C GLU A 47 2.96 16.44 -4.26
N SER A 48 3.96 15.56 -4.33
CA SER A 48 5.21 15.76 -5.06
C SER A 48 5.83 14.42 -5.48
N VAL A 49 6.60 14.48 -6.57
CA VAL A 49 7.36 13.34 -7.09
C VAL A 49 8.74 13.83 -7.49
N SER A 50 9.77 13.17 -6.96
CA SER A 50 11.16 13.56 -7.11
C SER A 50 12.04 12.34 -7.29
N ILE A 51 13.13 12.50 -8.04
CA ILE A 51 14.17 11.48 -8.19
C ILE A 51 15.36 11.88 -7.32
N VAL A 52 15.91 10.90 -6.60
CA VAL A 52 16.95 11.11 -5.59
C VAL A 52 18.05 10.07 -5.70
N GLU A 53 19.28 10.49 -5.41
CA GLU A 53 20.44 9.60 -5.34
C GLU A 53 20.32 8.61 -4.16
N ASN A 54 19.77 9.08 -3.04
CA ASN A 54 19.61 8.31 -1.81
C ASN A 54 18.33 8.76 -1.08
N ILE A 55 17.76 7.88 -0.25
CA ILE A 55 16.62 8.20 0.63
C ILE A 55 16.89 9.44 1.51
N ASN A 56 18.15 9.74 1.83
CA ASN A 56 18.57 10.88 2.65
C ASN A 56 18.89 12.15 1.85
N THR A 57 18.74 12.14 0.52
CA THR A 57 19.02 13.32 -0.31
C THR A 57 18.15 14.50 0.13
N PRO A 58 18.74 15.69 0.37
CA PRO A 58 17.97 16.86 0.77
C PRO A 58 17.13 17.38 -0.40
N THR A 59 16.01 18.04 -0.10
CA THR A 59 15.08 18.57 -1.12
C THR A 59 15.73 19.52 -2.14
N SER A 60 16.83 20.18 -1.77
CA SER A 60 17.59 21.06 -2.66
C SER A 60 18.34 20.33 -3.78
N SER A 61 18.50 19.01 -3.67
CA SER A 61 19.31 18.17 -4.54
C SER A 61 18.48 17.04 -5.18
N GLU A 62 17.17 17.24 -5.23
CA GLU A 62 16.23 16.35 -5.91
C GLU A 62 16.11 16.74 -7.38
N TYR A 63 15.85 15.74 -8.22
CA TYR A 63 15.58 15.91 -9.63
C TYR A 63 14.07 15.81 -9.88
N SER A 64 13.54 16.66 -10.76
CA SER A 64 12.17 16.47 -11.25
C SER A 64 12.08 15.21 -12.09
N ILE A 65 10.98 14.48 -11.98
CA ILE A 65 10.68 13.34 -12.86
C ILE A 65 10.54 13.75 -14.33
N THR A 66 10.26 15.02 -14.59
CA THR A 66 10.14 15.58 -15.95
C THR A 66 11.46 16.14 -16.48
N SER A 67 12.57 15.98 -15.75
CA SER A 67 13.88 16.45 -16.20
C SER A 67 14.32 15.71 -17.45
N PRO A 68 14.99 16.37 -18.41
CA PRO A 68 15.44 15.73 -19.66
C PRO A 68 16.31 14.50 -19.45
N GLU A 69 17.06 14.45 -18.34
CA GLU A 69 17.94 13.35 -17.93
C GLU A 69 17.19 12.02 -17.72
N PHE A 70 15.90 12.08 -17.35
CA PHE A 70 15.10 10.90 -17.03
C PHE A 70 14.04 10.58 -18.09
N ARG A 71 13.96 11.36 -19.18
CA ARG A 71 12.93 11.18 -20.22
C ARG A 71 12.96 9.80 -20.86
N ASP A 72 14.16 9.28 -21.09
CA ASP A 72 14.41 7.97 -21.69
C ASP A 72 15.05 7.01 -20.66
N TYR A 73 14.80 7.25 -19.36
CA TYR A 73 15.28 6.37 -18.30
C TYR A 73 14.69 4.97 -18.46
N SER A 74 15.53 3.96 -18.25
CA SER A 74 15.13 2.58 -18.01
C SER A 74 16.03 2.00 -16.93
N MET A 75 15.51 1.03 -16.17
CA MET A 75 16.31 0.35 -15.15
C MET A 75 17.55 -0.33 -15.75
N GLU A 76 17.46 -0.82 -16.98
CA GLU A 76 18.59 -1.45 -17.69
C GLU A 76 19.70 -0.45 -18.04
N SER A 77 19.34 0.81 -18.26
CA SER A 77 20.26 1.89 -18.64
C SER A 77 20.56 2.83 -17.47
N ASP A 78 20.38 2.40 -16.22
CA ASP A 78 20.66 3.22 -15.05
C ASP A 78 22.17 3.53 -14.96
N GLU A 79 22.53 4.73 -15.37
CA GLU A 79 23.92 5.20 -15.36
C GLU A 79 24.47 5.31 -13.92
N MET A 80 23.63 5.66 -12.94
CA MET A 80 24.07 5.78 -11.55
C MET A 80 24.38 4.41 -10.97
N GLU A 81 23.54 3.41 -11.23
CA GLU A 81 23.79 2.03 -10.81
C GLU A 81 25.07 1.49 -11.47
N SER A 82 25.24 1.75 -12.76
CA SER A 82 26.43 1.34 -13.52
C SER A 82 27.72 1.96 -12.99
N LEU A 83 27.68 3.22 -12.55
CA LEU A 83 28.85 3.97 -12.08
C LEU A 83 29.15 3.74 -10.59
N THR A 84 28.13 3.64 -9.75
CA THR A 84 28.25 3.67 -8.28
C THR A 84 27.85 2.36 -7.61
N GLY A 85 27.15 1.48 -8.31
CA GLY A 85 26.53 0.27 -7.75
C GLY A 85 25.23 0.53 -6.97
N LEU A 86 24.71 1.75 -6.98
CA LEU A 86 23.44 2.13 -6.35
C LEU A 86 22.49 2.71 -7.40
N PRO A 87 21.21 2.32 -7.43
CA PRO A 87 20.27 2.84 -8.43
C PRO A 87 19.71 4.21 -8.04
N TRP A 88 19.15 4.92 -9.02
CA TRP A 88 18.24 6.03 -8.74
C TRP A 88 17.05 5.57 -7.91
N ASN A 89 16.54 6.45 -7.05
CA ASN A 89 15.32 6.21 -6.28
C ASN A 89 14.27 7.26 -6.59
N ILE A 90 13.01 6.88 -6.52
CA ILE A 90 11.88 7.81 -6.52
C ILE A 90 11.52 8.14 -5.08
N ARG A 91 11.17 9.40 -4.83
CA ARG A 91 10.54 9.91 -3.61
C ARG A 91 9.16 10.40 -3.98
N LEU A 92 8.14 9.74 -3.45
CA LEU A 92 6.75 10.11 -3.64
C LEU A 92 6.21 10.65 -2.32
N SER A 93 5.80 11.92 -2.32
CA SER A 93 4.99 12.49 -1.22
C SER A 93 3.53 12.42 -1.61
N ILE A 94 2.71 11.93 -0.69
CA ILE A 94 1.28 11.77 -0.84
C ILE A 94 0.63 12.55 0.29
N SER A 95 -0.38 13.34 -0.02
CA SER A 95 -1.21 13.99 0.98
C SER A 95 -2.64 13.45 0.90
N ASP A 96 -3.27 13.30 2.06
CA ASP A 96 -4.71 13.10 2.14
C ASP A 96 -5.46 14.41 2.42
N GLN A 97 -6.78 14.33 2.58
CA GLN A 97 -7.60 15.51 2.81
C GLN A 97 -7.46 16.11 4.22
N ASP A 98 -6.91 15.35 5.17
CA ASP A 98 -6.65 15.81 6.54
C ASP A 98 -5.25 16.46 6.64
N ASP A 99 -4.61 16.75 5.50
CA ASP A 99 -3.25 17.28 5.39
C ASP A 99 -2.19 16.36 6.03
N ARG A 100 -2.50 15.07 6.17
CA ARG A 100 -1.52 14.07 6.60
C ARG A 100 -0.69 13.66 5.41
N THR A 101 0.63 13.70 5.59
CA THR A 101 1.59 13.37 4.54
C THR A 101 2.20 12.00 4.77
N LEU A 102 2.22 11.21 3.70
CA LEU A 102 2.88 9.91 3.58
C LEU A 102 4.00 10.04 2.56
N GLN A 103 5.22 9.69 2.95
CA GLN A 103 6.36 9.68 2.03
C GLN A 103 6.87 8.25 1.85
N ILE A 104 7.00 7.83 0.60
CA ILE A 104 7.59 6.53 0.25
C ILE A 104 8.82 6.72 -0.64
N HIS A 105 9.73 5.75 -0.57
CA HIS A 105 10.87 5.63 -1.45
C HIS A 105 10.87 4.25 -2.10
N ALA A 106 11.20 4.21 -3.39
CA ALA A 106 11.38 2.97 -4.13
C ALA A 106 12.53 3.13 -5.13
N ARG A 107 13.08 2.01 -5.62
CA ARG A 107 14.01 2.05 -6.75
C ARG A 107 13.31 2.70 -7.95
N MET A 108 13.99 3.58 -8.67
CA MET A 108 13.43 4.23 -9.86
C MET A 108 13.14 3.18 -10.94
N SER A 109 12.01 3.35 -11.63
CA SER A 109 11.59 2.53 -12.77
C SER A 109 11.02 3.43 -13.87
N GLU A 110 11.18 3.03 -15.13
CA GLU A 110 10.54 3.66 -16.27
C GLU A 110 9.01 3.78 -16.14
N GLU A 111 8.36 2.86 -15.42
CA GLU A 111 6.91 2.86 -15.18
C GLU A 111 6.46 4.13 -14.44
N TYR A 112 7.35 4.75 -13.67
CA TYR A 112 7.01 5.89 -12.83
C TYR A 112 7.02 7.22 -13.58
N LEU A 113 7.57 7.26 -14.81
CA LEU A 113 7.77 8.49 -15.58
C LEU A 113 6.47 9.24 -15.90
N ASN A 114 5.32 8.58 -15.80
CA ASN A 114 4.00 9.17 -16.02
C ASN A 114 3.36 9.77 -14.76
N ILE A 115 3.92 9.54 -13.57
CA ILE A 115 3.37 10.07 -12.31
C ILE A 115 3.41 11.60 -12.30
N ARG A 116 2.30 12.24 -11.93
CA ARG A 116 2.16 13.70 -11.83
C ARG A 116 1.53 14.09 -10.52
N LYS A 117 1.83 15.32 -10.07
CA LYS A 117 1.15 15.95 -8.94
C LYS A 117 -0.37 15.98 -9.17
N GLY A 118 -1.12 15.65 -8.13
CA GLY A 118 -2.57 15.62 -8.12
C GLY A 118 -3.19 14.31 -8.58
N MET A 119 -2.40 13.34 -9.06
CA MET A 119 -2.90 12.00 -9.36
C MET A 119 -3.35 11.31 -8.09
N SER A 120 -4.41 10.53 -8.21
CA SER A 120 -4.97 9.71 -7.15
C SER A 120 -4.03 8.57 -6.78
N VAL A 121 -3.99 8.23 -5.49
CA VAL A 121 -3.22 7.07 -5.04
C VAL A 121 -3.95 6.27 -3.97
N ALA A 122 -3.70 4.96 -3.98
CA ALA A 122 -4.18 4.02 -2.99
C ALA A 122 -3.03 3.16 -2.45
N THR A 123 -3.03 2.86 -1.16
CA THR A 123 -2.08 1.91 -0.55
C THR A 123 -2.67 1.29 0.71
N VAL A 124 -1.98 0.30 1.28
CA VAL A 124 -2.31 -0.30 2.58
C VAL A 124 -1.26 0.11 3.60
N LEU A 125 -1.71 0.75 4.67
CA LEU A 125 -0.92 0.97 5.86
C LEU A 125 -1.05 -0.24 6.78
N LEU A 126 0.08 -0.71 7.29
CA LEU A 126 0.16 -1.81 8.23
C LEU A 126 0.67 -1.29 9.57
N SER A 127 0.02 -1.66 10.67
CA SER A 127 0.36 -1.19 12.02
C SER A 127 0.29 -2.32 13.05
N THR A 128 1.15 -2.26 14.06
CA THR A 128 1.05 -3.13 15.24
C THR A 128 0.08 -2.58 16.29
N SER A 129 -0.54 -1.43 16.01
CA SER A 129 -1.48 -0.72 16.88
C SER A 129 -2.78 -0.46 16.13
N ARG A 130 -3.92 -0.64 16.81
CA ARG A 130 -5.21 -0.37 16.17
C ARG A 130 -5.43 1.13 15.90
N GLN A 131 -4.69 1.99 16.60
CA GLN A 131 -4.81 3.44 16.47
C GLN A 131 -3.89 4.01 15.37
N PHE A 132 -3.08 3.17 14.72
CA PHE A 132 -2.12 3.58 13.68
C PHE A 132 -1.11 4.64 14.16
N ASP A 133 -0.86 4.71 15.46
CA ASP A 133 0.19 5.55 16.05
C ASP A 133 1.60 5.00 15.80
N THR A 134 1.72 3.70 15.53
CA THR A 134 2.97 3.01 15.20
C THR A 134 2.81 2.25 13.88
N LEU A 135 3.26 2.83 12.78
CA LEU A 135 3.29 2.13 11.49
C LEU A 135 4.36 1.04 11.49
N ALA A 136 3.97 -0.15 11.04
CA ALA A 136 4.84 -1.30 10.87
C ALA A 136 5.38 -1.41 9.44
N ALA A 137 4.53 -1.10 8.45
CA ALA A 137 4.90 -1.07 7.04
C ALA A 137 3.90 -0.24 6.24
N ILE A 138 4.35 0.20 5.06
CA ILE A 138 3.53 0.77 4.00
C ILE A 138 3.73 -0.18 2.81
N THR A 139 2.65 -0.64 2.19
CA THR A 139 2.74 -1.52 1.01
C THR A 139 3.06 -0.70 -0.24
N ASP A 140 3.01 -1.34 -1.41
CA ASP A 140 3.06 -0.62 -2.67
C ASP A 140 1.95 0.44 -2.77
N VAL A 141 2.25 1.52 -3.48
CA VAL A 141 1.30 2.58 -3.80
C VAL A 141 0.82 2.39 -5.23
N CYS A 142 -0.47 2.15 -5.39
CA CYS A 142 -1.14 2.12 -6.68
C CYS A 142 -1.41 3.56 -7.15
N VAL A 143 -1.03 3.87 -8.39
CA VAL A 143 -1.32 5.14 -9.06
C VAL A 143 -2.09 4.85 -10.35
N PRO A 144 -3.43 4.73 -10.29
CA PRO A 144 -4.23 4.27 -11.43
C PRO A 144 -4.07 5.14 -12.68
N GLU A 145 -4.04 6.47 -12.54
CA GLU A 145 -3.90 7.37 -13.70
C GLU A 145 -2.53 7.27 -14.40
N ALA A 146 -1.52 6.70 -13.73
CA ALA A 146 -0.20 6.45 -14.30
C ALA A 146 -0.01 4.97 -14.70
N GLU A 147 -1.02 4.12 -14.48
CA GLU A 147 -0.99 2.67 -14.74
C GLU A 147 0.23 1.98 -14.09
N CYS A 148 0.61 2.39 -12.87
CA CYS A 148 1.82 1.89 -12.22
C CYS A 148 1.69 1.66 -10.71
N TRP A 149 2.66 0.92 -10.17
CA TRP A 149 2.78 0.59 -8.75
C TRP A 149 4.15 1.00 -8.20
N VAL A 150 4.16 1.91 -7.23
CA VAL A 150 5.40 2.40 -6.62
C VAL A 150 5.71 1.61 -5.36
N GLY A 151 6.79 0.85 -5.38
CA GLY A 151 7.24 0.01 -4.27
C GLY A 151 7.60 -1.42 -4.69
N ASP A 152 8.22 -2.13 -3.75
CA ASP A 152 8.70 -3.51 -3.91
C ASP A 152 8.11 -4.46 -2.84
N TYR A 153 6.88 -4.20 -2.37
CA TYR A 153 6.27 -5.00 -1.32
C TYR A 153 5.82 -6.39 -1.85
N PRO A 154 6.42 -7.50 -1.38
CA PRO A 154 6.30 -8.79 -2.06
C PRO A 154 5.00 -9.54 -1.74
N TYR A 155 4.20 -9.07 -0.78
CA TYR A 155 3.04 -9.81 -0.27
C TYR A 155 1.69 -9.18 -0.67
N LEU A 156 1.70 -8.10 -1.44
CA LEU A 156 0.47 -7.48 -1.93
C LEU A 156 0.10 -8.09 -3.28
N GLU A 157 -1.08 -8.71 -3.35
CA GLU A 157 -1.67 -9.18 -4.60
C GLU A 157 -2.21 -7.97 -5.39
N ARG A 158 -1.33 -7.33 -6.16
CA ARG A 158 -1.60 -6.07 -6.88
C ARG A 158 -2.84 -6.14 -7.76
N SER A 159 -3.04 -7.25 -8.49
CA SER A 159 -4.20 -7.43 -9.37
C SER A 159 -5.52 -7.46 -8.62
N GLU A 160 -5.60 -8.14 -7.48
CA GLU A 160 -6.83 -8.19 -6.67
C GLU A 160 -7.10 -6.84 -5.99
N PHE A 161 -6.05 -6.16 -5.55
CA PHE A 161 -6.18 -4.82 -4.98
C PHE A 161 -6.70 -3.83 -6.03
N GLU A 162 -6.09 -3.80 -7.21
CA GLU A 162 -6.50 -2.91 -8.30
C GLU A 162 -7.93 -3.19 -8.74
N ARG A 163 -8.32 -4.46 -8.83
CA ARG A 163 -9.71 -4.87 -9.09
C ARG A 163 -10.68 -4.28 -8.07
N GLN A 164 -10.38 -4.41 -6.78
CA GLN A 164 -11.25 -3.87 -5.73
C GLN A 164 -11.31 -2.34 -5.76
N ILE A 165 -10.17 -1.66 -5.94
CA ILE A 165 -10.13 -0.20 -5.85
C ILE A 165 -10.68 0.47 -7.11
N VAL A 166 -10.31 -0.02 -8.30
CA VAL A 166 -10.61 0.59 -9.60
C VAL A 166 -11.91 0.07 -10.19
N GLU A 167 -12.14 -1.25 -10.18
CA GLU A 167 -13.29 -1.85 -10.87
C GLU A 167 -14.57 -1.86 -10.03
N GLU A 168 -14.46 -1.99 -8.71
CA GLU A 168 -15.65 -2.03 -7.82
C GLU A 168 -16.15 -0.63 -7.40
N GLU A 169 -15.69 0.44 -8.08
CA GLU A 169 -16.02 1.85 -7.79
C GLU A 169 -15.80 2.27 -6.32
N LEU A 170 -15.07 1.47 -5.53
CA LEU A 170 -14.68 1.80 -4.16
C LEU A 170 -14.00 3.17 -4.11
N TRP A 171 -13.20 3.48 -5.14
CA TRP A 171 -12.60 4.79 -5.32
C TRP A 171 -13.62 5.93 -5.38
N GLY A 172 -14.72 5.76 -6.12
CA GLY A 172 -15.81 6.74 -6.21
C GLY A 172 -16.58 6.86 -4.90
N LEU A 173 -16.92 5.73 -4.27
CA LEU A 173 -17.66 5.71 -3.00
C LEU A 173 -16.87 6.33 -1.84
N LEU A 174 -15.56 6.07 -1.77
CA LEU A 174 -14.67 6.63 -0.76
C LEU A 174 -14.37 8.12 -0.98
N GLN A 175 -14.53 8.61 -2.21
CA GLN A 175 -14.52 10.04 -2.52
C GLN A 175 -15.88 10.71 -2.25
N GLU A 176 -17.01 10.03 -2.47
CA GLU A 176 -18.38 10.55 -2.28
C GLU A 176 -18.81 10.63 -0.81
N GLU A 177 -18.46 9.65 0.04
CA GLU A 177 -18.68 9.72 1.51
C GLU A 177 -17.98 10.93 2.18
N ARG A 178 -17.17 11.67 1.42
CA ARG A 178 -16.35 12.81 1.83
C ARG A 178 -16.93 14.19 1.47
N TRP A 179 -18.13 14.26 0.86
CA TRP A 179 -18.78 15.53 0.46
C TRP A 179 -20.11 15.85 1.18
N ASP A 180 -20.49 15.11 2.22
CA ASP A 180 -21.61 15.44 3.12
C ASP A 180 -21.15 16.11 4.44
#